data_AF-H8GC66-F1
#
_entry.id   AF-H8GC66-F1
#
_cell.length_a   1.000
_cell.length_b   1.000
_cell.length_c   1.000
_cell.angle_alpha   90.00
_cell.angle_beta   90.00
_cell.angle_gamma   90.00
#
_symmetry.space_group_name_H-M   'P 1'
#
loop_
_entity.id
_entity.type
_entity.pdbx_description
1 polymer ?
#
loop_
_entity_poly.entity_id
_entity_poly.type
_entity_poly.pdbx_seq_one_letter_code
_entity_poly.pdbx_strand_id
1 'polypeptide(L)'
;MSRETRASAVLAGPDEVRSWQEDLYRHLHGWSASEDFSDLVGNHGIAYSYWGIGGIDPEQYDRAAREGRLGQDIPANHSPGFAPAIQPTLDVGTQALVVAALEWL
;
A
#
# COMPACT_ATOMS: atom_id res chain seq x y z
N MET A 1 -12.02 31.90 -3.78
CA MET A 1 -11.17 30.90 -4.45
C MET A 1 -10.75 29.89 -3.40
N SER A 2 -11.25 28.65 -3.48
CA SER A 2 -10.79 27.58 -2.58
C SER A 2 -9.34 27.25 -2.92
N ARG A 3 -8.50 27.07 -1.90
CA ARG A 3 -7.07 26.79 -2.07
C ARG A 3 -6.93 25.29 -2.33
N GLU A 4 -6.32 24.89 -3.45
CA GLU A 4 -5.98 23.49 -3.70
C GLU A 4 -5.13 22.96 -2.54
N THR A 5 -5.61 21.90 -1.89
CA THR A 5 -4.86 21.17 -0.87
C THR A 5 -4.26 19.91 -1.49
N ARG A 6 -3.28 19.30 -0.83
CA ARG A 6 -2.77 17.97 -1.23
C ARG A 6 -3.87 16.91 -1.21
N ALA A 7 -4.87 17.06 -0.33
CA ALA A 7 -6.07 16.23 -0.33
C ALA A 7 -6.90 16.44 -1.61
N SER A 8 -7.09 17.68 -2.07
CA SER A 8 -7.80 17.95 -3.33
C SER A 8 -7.13 17.31 -4.56
N ALA A 9 -5.79 17.18 -4.58
CA ALA A 9 -5.08 16.50 -5.66
C ALA A 9 -5.32 14.99 -5.66
N VAL A 10 -5.38 14.35 -4.48
CA VAL A 10 -5.68 12.91 -4.33
C VAL A 10 -7.14 12.62 -4.69
N LEU A 11 -8.07 13.46 -4.22
CA LEU A 11 -9.50 13.35 -4.52
C LEU A 11 -9.87 13.71 -5.97
N ALA A 12 -8.98 14.35 -6.73
CA ALA A 12 -9.18 14.62 -8.15
C ALA A 12 -8.78 13.45 -9.06
N GLY A 13 -8.02 12.46 -8.54
CA GLY A 13 -7.59 11.26 -9.26
C GLY A 13 -8.50 10.01 -9.24
N PRO A 14 -9.78 9.96 -8.79
CA PRO A 14 -10.55 8.71 -8.70
C PRO A 14 -10.64 7.90 -9.99
N ASP A 15 -10.70 8.56 -11.15
CA ASP A 15 -10.73 7.86 -12.44
C ASP A 15 -9.38 7.24 -12.80
N GLU A 16 -8.27 7.88 -12.41
CA GLU A 16 -6.93 7.30 -12.48
C GLU A 16 -6.78 6.15 -11.47
N VAL A 17 -7.25 6.33 -10.23
CA VAL A 17 -7.25 5.30 -9.18
C VAL A 17 -8.00 4.05 -9.64
N ARG A 18 -9.22 4.21 -10.18
CA ARG A 18 -10.01 3.10 -10.72
C ARG A 18 -9.29 2.33 -11.82
N SER A 19 -8.45 2.99 -12.61
CA SER A 19 -7.74 2.34 -13.71
C SER A 19 -6.75 1.26 -13.26
N TRP A 20 -6.16 1.39 -12.06
CA TRP A 20 -5.26 0.40 -11.47
C TRP A 20 -5.86 -0.35 -10.26
N GLN A 21 -7.03 0.07 -9.76
CA GLN A 21 -7.69 -0.53 -8.61
C GLN A 21 -8.03 -2.01 -8.82
N GLU A 22 -8.50 -2.41 -10.00
CA GLU A 22 -8.83 -3.81 -10.28
C GLU A 22 -7.59 -4.73 -10.24
N ASP A 23 -6.46 -4.24 -10.77
CA ASP A 23 -5.20 -4.98 -10.74
C ASP A 23 -4.58 -5.02 -9.33
N LEU A 24 -4.77 -3.94 -8.54
CA LEU A 24 -4.45 -3.91 -7.12
C LEU A 24 -5.28 -4.95 -6.34
N TYR A 25 -6.61 -4.95 -6.52
CA TYR A 25 -7.50 -5.90 -5.86
C TYR A 25 -7.14 -7.35 -6.19
N ARG A 26 -6.83 -7.63 -7.45
CA ARG A 26 -6.43 -8.98 -7.89
C ARG A 26 -5.10 -9.41 -7.29
N HIS A 27 -4.14 -8.50 -7.14
CA HIS A 27 -2.89 -8.77 -6.43
C HIS A 27 -3.12 -8.99 -4.93
N LEU A 28 -3.93 -8.13 -4.29
CA LEU A 28 -4.18 -8.20 -2.84
C LEU A 28 -4.89 -9.51 -2.45
N HIS A 29 -5.87 -9.95 -3.25
CA HIS A 29 -6.59 -11.20 -3.03
C HIS A 29 -5.84 -12.45 -3.48
N GLY A 30 -4.69 -12.31 -4.15
CA GLY A 30 -3.79 -13.42 -4.44
C GLY A 30 -2.99 -13.89 -3.21
N TRP A 31 -3.03 -13.14 -2.10
CA TRP A 31 -2.27 -13.44 -0.90
C TRP A 31 -3.11 -14.31 0.04
N SER A 32 -2.52 -15.40 0.53
CA SER A 32 -3.16 -16.29 1.52
C SER A 32 -2.97 -15.82 2.97
N ALA A 33 -2.31 -14.67 3.17
CA ALA A 33 -2.11 -14.09 4.50
C ALA A 33 -3.45 -13.54 5.04
N SER A 34 -3.67 -13.68 6.34
CA SER A 34 -4.82 -13.12 7.06
C SER A 34 -4.38 -12.00 7.99
N GLU A 35 -5.33 -11.17 8.41
CA GLU A 35 -5.12 -10.11 9.41
C GLU A 35 -6.40 -9.93 10.24
N ASP A 36 -6.28 -9.57 11.52
CA ASP A 36 -7.41 -9.42 12.45
C ASP A 36 -7.88 -7.95 12.62
N PHE A 37 -7.32 -7.01 11.85
CA PHE A 37 -7.66 -5.58 11.91
C PHE A 37 -9.17 -5.30 11.83
N SER A 38 -9.90 -6.07 11.02
CA SER A 38 -11.36 -5.95 10.90
C SER A 38 -12.10 -6.19 12.21
N ASP A 39 -11.56 -7.00 13.11
CA ASP A 39 -12.20 -7.34 14.38
C ASP A 39 -12.18 -6.16 15.36
N LEU A 40 -11.18 -5.28 15.23
CA LEU A 40 -11.04 -4.07 16.05
C LEU A 40 -12.10 -3.01 15.72
N VAL A 41 -12.55 -2.93 14.47
CA VAL A 41 -13.37 -1.82 13.96
C VAL A 41 -14.76 -2.27 13.51
N GLY A 42 -14.87 -3.47 12.95
CA GLY A 42 -16.10 -4.02 12.40
C GLY A 42 -17.18 -4.22 13.47
N ASN A 43 -16.80 -4.66 14.67
CA ASN A 43 -17.71 -4.82 15.80
C ASN A 43 -18.32 -3.50 16.31
N HIS A 44 -17.76 -2.36 15.90
CA HIS A 44 -18.25 -1.03 16.26
C HIS A 44 -18.99 -0.33 15.11
N GLY A 45 -19.21 -1.02 13.98
CA GLY A 45 -19.85 -0.43 12.80
C GLY A 45 -19.03 0.68 12.14
N ILE A 46 -17.72 0.73 12.42
CA ILE A 46 -16.81 1.73 11.84
C ILE A 46 -16.37 1.23 10.47
N ALA A 47 -16.63 2.02 9.43
CA ALA A 47 -16.10 1.75 8.09
C ALA A 47 -14.57 1.82 8.12
N TYR A 48 -13.92 0.85 7.49
CA TYR A 48 -12.47 0.74 7.51
C TYR A 48 -11.91 0.37 6.13
N SER A 49 -10.64 0.69 5.94
CA SER A 49 -9.84 0.24 4.81
C SER A 49 -8.51 -0.27 5.37
N TYR A 50 -7.94 -1.28 4.72
CA TYR A 50 -6.63 -1.84 5.03
C TYR A 50 -5.82 -1.88 3.73
N TRP A 51 -4.59 -1.38 3.77
CA TRP A 51 -3.71 -1.32 2.61
C TRP A 51 -2.32 -1.81 2.97
N GLY A 52 -1.62 -2.34 1.97
CA GLY A 52 -0.20 -2.63 2.06
C GLY A 52 0.63 -1.50 1.48
N ILE A 53 1.80 -1.25 2.07
CA ILE A 53 2.89 -0.52 1.42
C ILE A 53 4.02 -1.50 1.15
N GLY A 54 4.66 -1.38 -0.01
CA GLY A 54 5.87 -2.16 -0.30
C GLY A 54 7.02 -1.77 0.64
N GLY A 55 8.05 -2.61 0.69
CA GLY A 55 9.27 -2.31 1.47
C GLY A 55 10.55 -2.82 0.83
N ILE A 56 10.47 -3.36 -0.38
CA ILE A 56 11.62 -3.90 -1.10
C ILE A 56 12.36 -2.77 -1.79
N ASP A 57 13.69 -2.88 -1.84
CA ASP A 57 14.51 -1.96 -2.65
C ASP A 57 13.95 -1.87 -4.08
N PRO A 58 13.65 -0.66 -4.61
CA PRO A 58 13.00 -0.52 -5.91
C PRO A 58 13.78 -1.15 -7.07
N GLU A 59 15.11 -1.02 -7.07
CA GLU A 59 15.93 -1.59 -8.15
C GLU A 59 15.96 -3.13 -8.08
N GLN A 60 16.01 -3.69 -6.87
CA GLN A 60 15.88 -5.13 -6.65
C GLN A 60 14.52 -5.64 -7.14
N TYR A 61 13.43 -4.97 -6.77
CA TYR A 61 12.08 -5.35 -7.17
C TYR A 61 11.92 -5.31 -8.69
N ASP A 62 12.31 -4.19 -9.32
CA ASP A 62 12.19 -4.01 -10.75
C ASP A 62 13.02 -5.02 -11.54
N ARG A 63 14.23 -5.34 -11.06
CA ARG A 63 15.04 -6.40 -11.67
C ARG A 63 14.35 -7.76 -11.57
N ALA A 64 13.90 -8.14 -10.38
CA ALA A 64 13.22 -9.42 -10.16
C ALA A 64 11.92 -9.52 -10.97
N ALA A 65 11.16 -8.42 -11.11
CA ALA A 65 9.94 -8.38 -11.92
C ALA A 65 10.25 -8.55 -13.42
N ARG A 66 11.23 -7.80 -13.96
CA ARG A 66 11.66 -7.91 -15.37
C ARG A 66 12.15 -9.32 -15.71
N GLU A 67 12.79 -9.99 -14.77
CA GLU A 67 13.33 -11.34 -14.95
C GLU A 67 12.32 -12.45 -14.63
N GLY A 68 11.10 -12.11 -14.16
CA GLY A 68 10.08 -13.10 -13.78
C GLY A 68 10.45 -13.92 -12.54
N ARG A 69 11.28 -13.37 -11.65
CA ARG A 69 11.91 -14.05 -10.51
C ARG A 69 11.47 -13.54 -9.14
N LEU A 70 10.32 -12.85 -9.06
CA LEU A 70 9.82 -12.26 -7.82
C LEU A 70 9.77 -13.28 -6.65
N GLY A 71 9.27 -14.49 -6.90
CA GLY A 71 9.17 -15.53 -5.87
C GLY A 71 10.50 -16.13 -5.40
N GLN A 72 11.60 -15.86 -6.11
CA GLN A 72 12.94 -16.34 -5.77
C GLN A 72 13.80 -15.23 -5.14
N ASP A 73 13.66 -14.00 -5.64
CA ASP A 73 14.59 -12.92 -5.36
C ASP A 73 14.07 -11.94 -4.32
N ILE A 74 12.77 -11.96 -4.05
CA ILE A 74 12.13 -11.09 -3.07
C ILE A 74 11.80 -11.89 -1.81
N PRO A 75 12.46 -11.64 -0.68
CA PRO A 75 12.14 -12.29 0.58
C PRO A 75 10.71 -11.96 1.00
N ALA A 76 9.92 -12.99 1.33
CA ALA A 76 8.59 -12.81 1.90
C ALA A 76 8.67 -12.45 3.39
N ASN A 77 7.56 -11.94 3.94
CA ASN A 77 7.37 -11.81 5.39
C ASN A 77 7.71 -13.14 6.10
N HIS A 78 8.31 -13.05 7.28
CA HIS A 78 8.85 -14.19 8.07
C HIS A 78 10.13 -14.86 7.52
N SER A 79 10.67 -14.43 6.38
CA SER A 79 12.01 -14.86 5.96
C SER A 79 13.11 -14.20 6.81
N PRO A 80 14.19 -14.91 7.18
CA PRO A 80 15.34 -14.28 7.84
C PRO A 80 16.08 -13.29 6.94
N GLY A 81 15.86 -13.34 5.62
CA GLY A 81 16.39 -12.37 4.67
C GLY A 81 15.47 -11.17 4.44
N PHE A 82 14.29 -11.11 5.06
CA PHE A 82 13.38 -9.98 4.90
C PHE A 82 13.91 -8.77 5.66
N ALA A 83 14.35 -7.78 4.89
CA ALA A 83 14.87 -6.51 5.40
C ALA A 83 14.30 -5.36 4.55
N PRO A 84 13.22 -4.70 5.02
CA PRO A 84 12.68 -3.56 4.32
C PRO A 84 13.71 -2.45 4.14
N ALA A 85 13.79 -1.87 2.94
CA ALA A 85 14.57 -0.65 2.71
C ALA A 85 14.03 0.45 3.65
N ILE A 86 14.91 1.12 4.41
CA ILE A 86 14.47 2.18 5.33
C ILE A 86 13.77 3.29 4.54
N GLN A 87 14.44 3.79 3.52
CA GLN A 87 13.86 4.72 2.55
C GLN A 87 13.85 4.08 1.17
N PRO A 88 12.79 4.31 0.37
CA PRO A 88 11.69 5.27 0.61
C PRO A 88 10.53 4.76 1.49
N THR A 89 10.60 3.53 2.03
CA THR A 89 9.49 2.88 2.74
C THR A 89 8.92 3.70 3.89
N LEU A 90 9.76 4.24 4.78
CA LEU A 90 9.30 5.03 5.93
C LEU A 90 8.67 6.34 5.48
N ASP A 91 9.24 7.01 4.48
CA ASP A 91 8.67 8.25 3.93
C ASP A 91 7.31 7.99 3.29
N VAL A 92 7.19 6.95 2.47
CA VAL A 92 5.94 6.57 1.81
C VAL A 92 4.87 6.17 2.82
N GLY A 93 5.22 5.34 3.81
CA GLY A 93 4.28 4.93 4.87
C GLY A 93 3.79 6.12 5.70
N THR A 94 4.69 7.02 6.08
CA THR A 94 4.33 8.24 6.82
C THR A 94 3.43 9.15 5.98
N GLN A 95 3.77 9.37 4.72
CA GLN A 95 2.97 10.19 3.82
C GLN A 95 1.58 9.59 3.58
N ALA A 96 1.49 8.27 3.39
CA ALA A 96 0.21 7.58 3.22
C ALA A 96 -0.70 7.77 4.45
N LEU A 97 -0.16 7.60 5.67
CA LEU A 97 -0.90 7.83 6.90
C LEU A 97 -1.37 9.29 7.04
N VAL A 98 -0.49 10.26 6.77
CA VAL A 98 -0.82 11.68 6.85
C VAL A 98 -1.88 12.06 5.82
N VAL A 99 -1.75 11.62 4.57
CA VAL A 99 -2.72 11.88 3.51
C VAL A 99 -4.08 11.28 3.86
N ALA A 100 -4.11 10.02 4.34
CA ALA A 100 -5.35 9.38 4.76
C ALA A 100 -6.02 10.12 5.93
N ALA A 101 -5.25 10.57 6.92
CA ALA A 101 -5.78 11.31 8.07
C ALA A 101 -6.33 12.68 7.68
N LEU A 102 -5.62 13.41 6.80
CA LEU A 102 -6.01 14.76 6.35
C LEU A 102 -7.29 14.80 5.51
N GLU A 103 -7.83 13.67 5.09
CA GLU A 103 -9.14 13.63 4.46
C GLU A 103 -10.27 13.90 5.47
N TRP A 104 -10.07 13.59 6.75
CA TRP A 104 -11.07 13.77 7.82
C TRP A 104 -10.70 14.80 8.90
N LEU A 105 -9.45 15.29 8.93
CA LEU A 105 -8.93 16.27 9.89
C LEU A 105 -8.89 17.69 9.31
#